data_AF-A0AAN4RQV3-F1
#
_entry.id   AF-A0AAN4RQV3-F1
#
_cell.length_a   1.000
_cell.length_b   1.000
_cell.length_c   1.000
_cell.angle_alpha   90.00
_cell.angle_beta   90.00
_cell.angle_gamma   90.00
#
_symmetry.space_group_name_H-M   'P 1'
#
loop_
_entity.id
_entity.type
_entity.pdbx_description
1 polymer ?
#
loop_
_entity_poly.entity_id
_entity_poly.type
_entity_poly.pdbx_seq_one_letter_code
_entity_poly.pdbx_strand_id
1 'polypeptide(L)'
;MNIVEALVAASPYFKIMLKEHDIMIAVTDTEKFWYYVPSNELDLGIKAGDPVSLDDPTLRRALIHGETSANRIDAKFYGTSINSAATPLRDEQGNIVGTLAIGFSLQNEEKLEYFTELIGGISGKLTDMVQTVAAQSEQLTASSTQILDNTRMAVQNSGEVNKVAAFIREISEQTNLLGLNAAIEAARAGEAGAGFSVVASEVRKLSTGTKEATVNIERSLKDVQHSIQQMEQEITSISQSSNQQAVLVTEFSEVIDQLNSVSRDLKVFIESMLLKAE
;
A
#
# COMPACT_ATOMS: atom_id res chain seq x y z
N MET A 1 24.63 -6.03 -61.49
CA MET A 1 23.73 -5.94 -60.32
C MET A 1 24.12 -4.69 -59.57
N ASN A 2 23.23 -3.70 -59.47
CA ASN A 2 23.51 -2.48 -58.72
C ASN A 2 23.34 -2.74 -57.20
N ILE A 3 23.78 -1.80 -56.35
CA ILE A 3 23.77 -1.97 -54.89
C ILE A 3 22.35 -2.15 -54.31
N VAL A 4 21.34 -1.52 -54.94
CA VAL A 4 19.93 -1.64 -54.55
C VAL A 4 19.45 -3.07 -54.82
N GLU A 5 19.66 -3.60 -56.02
CA GLU A 5 19.33 -4.99 -56.40
C GLU A 5 20.04 -6.00 -55.49
N ALA A 6 21.31 -5.74 -55.16
CA ALA A 6 22.09 -6.59 -54.26
C ALA A 6 21.48 -6.65 -52.85
N LEU A 7 21.09 -5.50 -52.30
CA LEU A 7 20.46 -5.43 -50.98
C LEU A 7 19.05 -6.02 -50.98
N VAL A 8 18.26 -5.82 -52.03
CA VAL A 8 16.95 -6.47 -52.18
C VAL A 8 17.12 -8.00 -52.16
N ALA A 9 18.11 -8.53 -52.88
CA ALA A 9 18.40 -9.97 -52.89
C ALA A 9 18.89 -10.49 -51.53
N ALA A 10 19.62 -9.67 -50.77
CA ALA A 10 20.13 -10.02 -49.43
C ALA A 10 19.09 -9.83 -48.30
N SER A 11 18.10 -8.95 -48.48
CA SER A 11 17.15 -8.55 -47.43
C SER A 11 16.35 -9.70 -46.79
N PRO A 12 15.96 -10.77 -47.52
CA PRO A 12 15.34 -11.94 -46.89
C PRO A 12 16.23 -12.61 -45.83
N TYR A 13 17.55 -12.62 -46.01
CA TYR A 13 18.49 -13.19 -45.04
C TYR A 13 18.63 -12.32 -43.80
N PHE A 14 18.61 -10.99 -43.95
CA PHE A 14 18.57 -10.08 -42.80
C PHE A 14 17.31 -10.30 -41.97
N LYS A 15 16.16 -10.56 -42.59
CA LYS A 15 14.92 -10.86 -41.86
C LYS A 15 15.01 -12.16 -41.07
N ILE A 16 15.61 -13.20 -41.64
CA ILE A 16 15.81 -14.49 -40.94
C ILE A 16 16.76 -14.31 -39.75
N MET A 17 17.84 -13.56 -39.94
CA MET A 17 18.83 -13.30 -38.88
C MET A 17 18.24 -12.44 -37.76
N LEU A 18 17.44 -11.43 -38.10
CA LEU A 18 16.83 -10.50 -37.17
C LEU A 18 15.46 -10.99 -36.66
N LYS A 19 15.10 -12.26 -36.85
CA LYS A 19 13.75 -12.77 -36.52
C LYS A 19 13.38 -12.64 -35.04
N GLU A 20 14.38 -12.58 -34.14
CA GLU A 20 14.19 -12.33 -32.71
C GLU A 20 14.02 -10.84 -32.36
N HIS A 21 14.35 -9.94 -33.30
CA HIS A 21 14.18 -8.50 -33.16
C HIS A 21 12.99 -8.04 -34.02
N ASP A 22 12.01 -7.38 -33.42
CA ASP A 22 10.81 -6.94 -34.14
C ASP A 22 11.10 -5.73 -35.03
N ILE A 23 11.75 -5.99 -36.17
CA ILE A 23 12.31 -5.01 -37.09
C ILE A 23 11.64 -5.15 -38.46
N MET A 24 11.20 -4.02 -39.01
CA MET A 24 10.78 -3.88 -40.40
C MET A 24 11.97 -3.40 -41.25
N ILE A 25 12.05 -3.85 -42.51
CA ILE A 25 13.17 -3.51 -43.41
C ILE A 25 12.59 -2.98 -44.72
N ALA A 26 13.12 -1.87 -45.19
CA ALA A 26 12.81 -1.28 -46.48
C ALA A 26 14.07 -0.95 -47.27
N VAL A 27 14.04 -1.21 -48.57
CA VAL A 27 15.08 -0.77 -49.52
C VAL A 27 14.41 0.09 -50.58
N THR A 28 14.94 1.27 -50.83
CA THR A 28 14.42 2.22 -51.84
C THR A 28 15.51 2.63 -52.81
N ASP A 29 15.11 3.09 -54.00
CA ASP A 29 15.92 4.01 -54.79
C ASP A 29 15.56 5.46 -54.40
N THR A 30 15.89 6.43 -55.24
CA THR A 30 15.57 7.85 -55.01
C THR A 30 14.10 8.21 -55.27
N GLU A 31 13.30 7.32 -55.85
CA GLU A 31 11.93 7.58 -56.30
C GLU A 31 10.89 6.66 -55.66
N LYS A 32 11.22 5.39 -55.40
CA LYS A 32 10.28 4.33 -55.00
C LYS A 32 10.90 3.24 -54.11
N PHE A 33 10.03 2.51 -53.42
CA PHE A 33 10.38 1.32 -52.66
C PHE A 33 10.64 0.13 -53.59
N TRP A 34 11.75 -0.57 -53.39
CA TRP A 34 12.10 -1.81 -54.10
C TRP A 34 11.79 -3.05 -53.28
N TYR A 35 11.92 -2.94 -51.97
CA TYR A 35 11.66 -4.02 -51.04
C TYR A 35 11.09 -3.46 -49.75
N TYR A 36 10.11 -4.18 -49.21
CA TYR A 36 9.54 -3.92 -47.91
C TYR A 36 9.20 -5.26 -47.27
N VAL A 37 9.62 -5.45 -46.03
CA VAL A 37 9.16 -6.56 -45.20
C VAL A 37 8.75 -6.04 -43.84
N PRO A 38 7.51 -6.30 -43.42
CA PRO A 38 7.03 -5.89 -42.11
C PRO A 38 7.69 -6.70 -40.99
N SER A 39 7.51 -6.22 -39.78
CA SER A 39 7.76 -6.98 -38.55
C SER A 39 6.47 -7.62 -38.03
N ASN A 40 6.52 -8.30 -36.88
CA ASN A 40 5.34 -8.90 -36.30
C ASN A 40 4.42 -7.84 -35.69
N GLU A 41 4.96 -6.81 -35.03
CA GLU A 41 4.15 -5.75 -34.40
C GLU A 41 4.09 -4.45 -35.21
N LEU A 42 4.87 -4.36 -36.29
CA LEU A 42 4.92 -3.18 -37.16
C LEU A 42 4.82 -3.54 -38.65
N ASP A 43 3.68 -3.20 -39.26
CA ASP A 43 3.42 -3.21 -40.70
C ASP A 43 2.87 -1.84 -41.13
N LEU A 44 3.57 -1.18 -42.06
CA LEU A 44 3.24 0.14 -42.59
C LEU A 44 2.40 0.05 -43.87
N GLY A 45 2.13 -1.17 -44.36
CA GLY A 45 1.36 -1.42 -45.58
C GLY A 45 2.07 -1.06 -46.89
N ILE A 46 3.38 -0.79 -46.83
CA ILE A 46 4.19 -0.38 -47.98
C ILE A 46 4.39 -1.57 -48.94
N LYS A 47 4.37 -1.30 -50.23
CA LYS A 47 4.60 -2.28 -51.30
C LYS A 47 5.74 -1.84 -52.21
N ALA A 48 6.39 -2.81 -52.83
CA ALA A 48 7.35 -2.52 -53.88
C ALA A 48 6.66 -1.75 -55.02
N GLY A 49 7.27 -0.64 -55.43
CA GLY A 49 6.72 0.30 -56.41
C GLY A 49 6.05 1.53 -55.80
N ASP A 50 5.75 1.54 -54.50
CA ASP A 50 5.21 2.73 -53.84
C ASP A 50 6.24 3.88 -53.88
N PRO A 51 5.81 5.14 -54.00
CA PRO A 51 6.73 6.27 -54.08
C PRO A 51 7.39 6.55 -52.73
N VAL A 52 8.65 7.00 -52.77
CA VAL A 52 9.34 7.52 -51.59
C VAL A 52 8.78 8.91 -51.25
N SER A 53 8.40 9.10 -49.97
CA SER A 53 8.02 10.41 -49.46
C SER A 53 9.20 11.06 -48.74
N LEU A 54 9.60 12.26 -49.18
CA LEU A 54 10.60 13.10 -48.50
C LEU A 54 10.01 13.88 -47.31
N ASP A 55 8.71 13.71 -47.03
CA ASP A 55 8.12 14.20 -45.80
C ASP A 55 8.59 13.38 -44.59
N ASP A 56 8.99 12.11 -44.81
CA ASP A 56 9.72 11.31 -43.83
C ASP A 56 11.12 11.94 -43.62
N PRO A 57 11.40 12.51 -42.42
CA PRO A 57 12.67 13.16 -42.12
C PRO A 57 13.87 12.20 -42.18
N THR A 58 13.68 10.92 -41.87
CA THR A 58 14.73 9.89 -41.90
C THR A 58 15.10 9.56 -43.35
N LEU A 59 14.12 9.32 -44.22
CA LEU A 59 14.38 9.08 -45.65
C LEU A 59 14.96 10.34 -46.32
N ARG A 60 14.46 11.54 -45.97
CA ARG A 60 14.98 12.79 -46.50
C ARG A 60 16.45 13.01 -46.18
N ARG A 61 16.90 12.76 -44.94
CA ARG A 61 18.33 12.90 -44.58
C ARG A 61 19.22 11.92 -45.34
N ALA A 62 18.78 10.67 -45.47
CA ALA A 62 19.54 9.70 -46.24
C ALA A 62 19.62 10.09 -47.73
N LEU A 63 18.49 10.39 -48.37
CA LEU A 63 18.43 10.58 -49.82
C LEU A 63 18.93 11.94 -50.30
N ILE A 64 18.74 13.01 -49.51
CA ILE A 64 19.10 14.39 -49.90
C ILE A 64 20.43 14.80 -49.30
N HIS A 65 20.66 14.51 -48.02
CA HIS A 65 21.86 14.94 -47.31
C HIS A 65 22.96 13.88 -47.33
N GLY A 66 22.64 12.63 -47.66
CA GLY A 66 23.61 11.55 -47.70
C GLY A 66 24.12 11.15 -46.31
N GLU A 67 23.30 11.38 -45.29
CA GLU A 67 23.60 11.14 -43.89
C GLU A 67 22.83 9.92 -43.38
N THR A 68 23.53 9.04 -42.65
CA THR A 68 22.84 8.04 -41.82
C THR A 68 22.17 8.76 -40.67
N SER A 69 20.90 8.45 -40.42
CA SER A 69 20.19 9.02 -39.27
C SER A 69 19.17 8.05 -38.71
N ALA A 70 18.95 8.13 -37.41
CA ALA A 70 17.80 7.55 -36.73
C ALA A 70 16.91 8.69 -36.21
N ASN A 71 15.61 8.59 -36.46
CA ASN A 71 14.64 9.56 -35.95
C ASN A 71 13.35 8.87 -35.53
N ARG A 72 12.70 9.44 -34.53
CA ARG A 72 11.31 9.16 -34.21
C ARG A 72 10.41 9.75 -35.29
N ILE A 73 9.61 8.89 -35.93
CA ILE A 73 8.60 9.24 -36.90
C ILE A 73 7.24 9.22 -36.21
N ASP A 74 6.52 10.32 -36.33
CA ASP A 74 5.19 10.49 -35.76
C ASP A 74 4.13 9.69 -36.56
N ALA A 75 3.09 9.23 -35.87
CA ALA A 75 1.99 8.47 -36.45
C ALA A 75 1.32 9.16 -37.65
N LYS A 76 1.39 10.48 -37.79
CA LYS A 76 0.84 11.20 -38.94
C LYS A 76 1.38 10.76 -40.31
N PHE A 77 2.59 10.18 -40.37
CA PHE A 77 3.23 9.78 -41.63
C PHE A 77 2.84 8.37 -42.08
N TYR A 78 2.70 7.45 -41.14
CA TYR A 78 2.50 6.02 -41.44
C TYR A 78 1.34 5.37 -40.65
N GLY A 79 0.52 6.16 -39.96
CA GLY A 79 -0.59 5.68 -39.12
C GLY A 79 -0.16 5.16 -37.75
N THR A 80 1.14 4.96 -37.51
CA THR A 80 1.72 4.51 -36.24
C THR A 80 3.09 5.15 -36.02
N SER A 81 3.43 5.47 -34.77
CA SER A 81 4.72 6.08 -34.41
C SER A 81 5.81 5.03 -34.36
N ILE A 82 6.96 5.32 -34.98
CA ILE A 82 8.08 4.36 -35.09
C ILE A 82 9.40 5.06 -34.86
N ASN A 83 10.42 4.32 -34.41
CA ASN A 83 11.80 4.74 -34.63
C ASN A 83 12.26 4.20 -35.97
N SER A 84 12.67 5.10 -36.87
CA SER A 84 13.16 4.76 -38.20
C SER A 84 14.62 5.16 -38.30
N ALA A 85 15.47 4.25 -38.79
CA ALA A 85 16.85 4.55 -39.14
C ALA A 85 17.09 4.26 -40.62
N ALA A 86 17.74 5.19 -41.32
CA ALA A 86 18.05 5.05 -42.73
C ALA A 86 19.53 5.30 -42.99
N THR A 87 20.12 4.45 -43.83
CA THR A 87 21.48 4.57 -44.33
C THR A 87 21.45 4.79 -45.85
N PRO A 88 22.07 5.86 -46.36
CA PRO A 88 22.14 6.10 -47.80
C PRO A 88 22.94 5.02 -48.51
N LEU A 89 22.43 4.56 -49.63
CA LEU A 89 23.10 3.64 -50.53
C LEU A 89 23.84 4.43 -51.59
N ARG A 90 25.14 4.15 -51.76
CA ARG A 90 26.00 4.83 -52.71
C ARG A 90 26.46 3.87 -53.81
N ASP A 91 26.54 4.37 -55.03
CA ASP A 91 27.17 3.64 -56.15
C ASP A 91 28.71 3.71 -56.05
N GLU A 92 29.40 3.05 -57.00
CA GLU A 92 30.86 3.04 -57.08
C GLU A 92 31.48 4.44 -57.32
N GLN A 93 30.68 5.41 -57.74
CA GLN A 93 31.08 6.79 -57.99
C GLN A 93 30.77 7.71 -56.77
N GLY A 94 30.16 7.16 -55.72
CA GLY A 94 29.80 7.86 -54.49
C GLY A 94 28.44 8.57 -54.52
N ASN A 95 27.69 8.47 -55.62
CA ASN A 95 26.37 9.08 -55.77
C ASN A 95 25.34 8.32 -54.92
N ILE A 96 24.40 9.05 -54.32
CA ILE A 96 23.30 8.44 -53.58
C ILE A 96 22.31 7.86 -54.60
N VAL A 97 22.09 6.54 -54.53
CA VAL A 97 21.21 5.81 -55.44
C VAL A 97 20.01 5.19 -54.73
N GLY A 98 19.91 5.33 -53.41
CA GLY A 98 18.82 4.76 -52.63
C GLY A 98 19.06 4.82 -51.13
N THR A 99 18.25 4.08 -50.37
CA THR A 99 18.41 3.94 -48.93
C THR A 99 18.10 2.51 -48.46
N LEU A 100 18.79 2.09 -47.40
CA LEU A 100 18.39 0.96 -46.57
C LEU A 100 17.82 1.53 -45.28
N ALA A 101 16.52 1.33 -45.07
CA ALA A 101 15.80 1.78 -43.89
C ALA A 101 15.34 0.60 -43.02
N ILE A 102 15.43 0.78 -41.72
CA ILE A 102 14.89 -0.13 -40.72
C ILE A 102 13.97 0.63 -39.78
N GLY A 103 12.95 -0.05 -39.27
CA GLY A 103 11.94 0.55 -38.40
C GLY A 103 11.64 -0.35 -37.22
N PHE A 104 11.49 0.26 -36.06
CA PHE A 104 11.23 -0.37 -34.78
C PHE A 104 9.92 0.17 -34.19
N SER A 105 9.12 -0.73 -33.62
CA SER A 105 7.92 -0.36 -32.86
C SER A 105 8.29 0.38 -31.57
N LEU A 106 7.59 1.47 -31.27
CA LEU A 106 7.70 2.19 -30.00
C LEU A 106 6.81 1.61 -28.88
N GLN A 107 5.96 0.62 -29.19
CA GLN A 107 4.95 0.13 -28.25
C GLN A 107 5.54 -0.41 -26.95
N ASN A 108 6.71 -1.07 -27.02
CA ASN A 108 7.35 -1.62 -25.83
C ASN A 108 7.97 -0.53 -24.95
N GLU A 109 8.48 0.54 -25.55
CA GLU A 109 8.97 1.71 -24.82
C GLU A 109 7.82 2.43 -24.09
N GLU A 110 6.73 2.72 -24.81
CA GLU A 110 5.55 3.38 -24.22
C GLU A 110 4.94 2.55 -23.08
N LYS A 111 4.90 1.21 -23.23
CA LYS A 111 4.47 0.30 -22.15
C LYS A 111 5.41 0.34 -20.95
N LEU A 112 6.73 0.39 -21.17
CA LEU A 112 7.72 0.44 -20.09
C LEU A 112 7.68 1.79 -19.35
N GLU A 113 7.50 2.90 -20.06
CA GLU A 113 7.27 4.22 -19.45
C GLU A 113 5.98 4.21 -18.60
N TYR A 114 4.89 3.67 -19.14
CA TYR A 114 3.63 3.51 -18.42
C TYR A 114 3.79 2.68 -17.14
N PHE A 115 4.49 1.54 -17.20
CA PHE A 115 4.74 0.73 -16.01
C PHE A 115 5.62 1.44 -14.99
N THR A 116 6.61 2.22 -15.43
CA THR A 116 7.48 3.01 -14.55
C THR A 116 6.67 4.08 -13.80
N GLU A 117 5.78 4.79 -14.51
CA GLU A 117 4.88 5.77 -13.89
C GLU A 117 3.90 5.10 -12.90
N LEU A 118 3.34 3.95 -13.28
CA LEU A 118 2.45 3.17 -12.42
C LEU A 118 3.16 2.71 -11.13
N ILE A 119 4.40 2.22 -11.24
CA ILE A 119 5.22 1.83 -10.08
C ILE A 119 5.48 3.04 -9.17
N GLY A 120 5.82 4.20 -9.75
CA GLY A 120 6.01 5.44 -8.98
C GLY A 120 4.73 5.85 -8.22
N GLY A 121 3.57 5.78 -8.87
CA GLY A 121 2.29 6.06 -8.24
C GLY A 121 1.92 5.08 -7.12
N ILE A 122 2.20 3.79 -7.31
CA ILE A 122 2.00 2.76 -6.28
C ILE A 122 2.93 3.01 -5.08
N SER A 123 4.19 3.34 -5.33
CA SER A 123 5.18 3.65 -4.29
C SER A 123 4.76 4.84 -3.42
N GLY A 124 4.26 5.91 -4.05
CA GLY A 124 3.71 7.06 -3.34
C GLY A 124 2.55 6.67 -2.42
N LYS A 125 1.58 5.90 -2.94
CA LYS A 125 0.45 5.39 -2.13
C LYS A 125 0.91 4.49 -0.97
N LEU A 126 1.91 3.63 -1.20
CA LEU A 126 2.47 2.79 -0.15
C LEU A 126 3.12 3.64 0.95
N THR A 127 3.81 4.72 0.58
CA THR A 127 4.40 5.67 1.54
C THR A 127 3.31 6.29 2.43
N ASP A 128 2.22 6.79 1.83
CA ASP A 128 1.10 7.37 2.57
C ASP A 128 0.45 6.35 3.52
N MET A 129 0.28 5.10 3.07
CA MET A 129 -0.25 4.01 3.88
C MET A 129 0.65 3.69 5.07
N VAL A 130 1.97 3.61 4.87
CA VAL A 130 2.94 3.35 5.94
C VAL A 130 2.93 4.47 6.98
N GLN A 131 2.90 5.73 6.55
CA GLN A 131 2.78 6.88 7.46
C GLN A 131 1.47 6.83 8.26
N THR A 132 0.37 6.44 7.63
CA THR A 132 -0.93 6.29 8.30
C THR A 132 -0.87 5.19 9.38
N VAL A 133 -0.27 4.04 9.07
CA VAL A 133 -0.10 2.94 10.05
C VAL A 133 0.81 3.37 11.20
N ALA A 134 1.89 4.10 10.92
CA ALA A 134 2.77 4.64 11.95
C ALA A 134 2.01 5.56 12.93
N ALA A 135 1.26 6.52 12.40
CA ALA A 135 0.46 7.45 13.22
C ALA A 135 -0.61 6.72 14.04
N GLN A 136 -1.28 5.71 13.45
CA GLN A 136 -2.26 4.89 14.16
C GLN A 136 -1.63 4.07 15.30
N SER A 137 -0.42 3.55 15.10
CA SER A 137 0.32 2.82 16.14
C SER A 137 0.70 3.74 17.32
N GLU A 138 1.19 4.95 17.04
CA GLU A 138 1.47 5.94 18.09
C GLU A 138 0.20 6.31 18.89
N GLN A 139 -0.91 6.56 18.19
CA GLN A 139 -2.19 6.87 18.82
C GLN A 139 -2.71 5.69 19.67
N LEU A 140 -2.51 4.46 19.21
CA LEU A 140 -2.91 3.24 19.93
C LEU A 140 -2.08 3.07 21.21
N THR A 141 -0.79 3.36 21.16
CA THR A 141 0.10 3.35 22.34
C THR A 141 -0.32 4.40 23.36
N ALA A 142 -0.61 5.63 22.92
CA ALA A 142 -1.07 6.71 23.80
C ALA A 142 -2.42 6.34 24.45
N SER A 143 -3.36 5.82 23.66
CA SER A 143 -4.67 5.38 24.14
C SER A 143 -4.56 4.21 25.13
N SER A 144 -3.68 3.23 24.85
CA SER A 144 -3.40 2.12 25.76
C SER A 144 -2.89 2.60 27.11
N THR A 145 -1.97 3.56 27.10
CA THR A 145 -1.43 4.17 28.33
C THR A 145 -2.53 4.88 29.13
N GLN A 146 -3.38 5.66 28.45
CA GLN A 146 -4.51 6.34 29.11
C GLN A 146 -5.50 5.35 29.72
N ILE A 147 -5.80 4.25 29.04
CA ILE A 147 -6.69 3.22 29.57
C ILE A 147 -6.05 2.57 30.80
N LEU A 148 -4.75 2.26 30.80
CA LEU A 148 -4.07 1.71 31.98
C LEU A 148 -4.16 2.63 33.19
N ASP A 149 -4.00 3.94 33.02
CA ASP A 149 -4.14 4.88 34.12
C ASP A 149 -5.58 4.98 34.64
N ASN A 150 -6.57 4.97 33.74
CA ASN A 150 -7.98 4.89 34.12
C ASN A 150 -8.30 3.61 34.90
N THR A 151 -7.74 2.47 34.47
CA THR A 151 -7.90 1.18 35.11
C THR A 151 -7.30 1.18 36.51
N ARG A 152 -6.10 1.75 36.70
CA ARG A 152 -5.49 1.94 38.03
C ARG A 152 -6.36 2.78 38.96
N MET A 153 -6.92 3.90 38.45
CA MET A 153 -7.85 4.72 39.22
C MET A 153 -9.12 3.94 39.60
N ALA A 154 -9.65 3.13 38.68
CA ALA A 154 -10.82 2.30 38.95
C ALA A 154 -10.54 1.26 40.05
N VAL A 155 -9.38 0.59 40.04
CA VAL A 155 -8.96 -0.33 41.11
C VAL A 155 -8.90 0.37 42.46
N GLN A 156 -8.28 1.55 42.51
CA GLN A 156 -8.18 2.34 43.74
C GLN A 156 -9.58 2.70 44.27
N ASN A 157 -10.45 3.22 43.41
CA ASN A 157 -11.81 3.59 43.77
C ASN A 157 -12.62 2.38 44.26
N SER A 158 -12.55 1.24 43.56
CA SER A 158 -13.19 -0.01 44.01
C SER A 158 -12.68 -0.46 45.37
N GLY A 159 -11.38 -0.29 45.65
CA GLY A 159 -10.78 -0.55 46.95
C GLY A 159 -11.37 0.32 48.07
N GLU A 160 -11.53 1.62 47.82
CA GLU A 160 -12.14 2.54 48.79
C GLU A 160 -13.62 2.22 49.05
N VAL A 161 -14.40 1.91 48.01
CA VAL A 161 -15.81 1.50 48.19
C VAL A 161 -15.89 0.20 49.00
N ASN A 162 -14.96 -0.74 48.78
CA ASN A 162 -14.92 -1.99 49.54
C ASN A 162 -14.67 -1.76 51.03
N LYS A 163 -13.80 -0.80 51.39
CA LYS A 163 -13.58 -0.38 52.79
C LYS A 163 -14.86 0.19 53.41
N VAL A 164 -15.60 1.03 52.68
CA VAL A 164 -16.87 1.59 53.15
C VAL A 164 -17.92 0.49 53.33
N ALA A 165 -18.03 -0.44 52.39
CA ALA A 165 -18.95 -1.58 52.49
C ALA A 165 -18.64 -2.44 53.72
N ALA A 166 -17.36 -2.74 53.96
CA ALA A 166 -16.92 -3.48 55.15
C ALA A 166 -17.25 -2.74 56.46
N PHE A 167 -17.07 -1.42 56.50
CA PHE A 167 -17.44 -0.60 57.66
C PHE A 167 -18.96 -0.58 57.91
N ILE A 168 -19.77 -0.45 56.86
CA ILE A 168 -21.24 -0.54 56.99
C ILE A 168 -21.66 -1.92 57.48
N ARG A 169 -20.99 -2.98 57.03
CA ARG A 169 -21.24 -4.36 57.50
C ARG A 169 -20.96 -4.50 59.00
N GLU A 170 -19.87 -3.91 59.48
CA GLU A 170 -19.53 -3.88 60.91
C GLU A 170 -20.60 -3.11 61.72
N ILE A 171 -21.03 -1.93 61.25
CA ILE A 171 -22.11 -1.16 61.88
C ILE A 171 -23.40 -1.99 61.94
N SER A 172 -23.74 -2.67 60.86
CA SER A 172 -24.92 -3.55 60.79
C SER A 172 -24.84 -4.70 61.80
N GLU A 173 -23.68 -5.34 61.97
CA GLU A 173 -23.49 -6.39 62.96
C GLU A 173 -23.64 -5.88 64.40
N GLN A 174 -23.05 -4.71 64.71
CA GLN A 174 -23.20 -4.05 65.99
C GLN A 174 -24.66 -3.64 66.26
N THR A 175 -25.35 -3.10 65.25
CA THR A 175 -26.75 -2.69 65.35
C THR A 175 -27.67 -3.90 65.55
N ASN A 176 -27.37 -5.02 64.90
CA ASN A 176 -28.10 -6.27 65.11
C ASN A 176 -27.92 -6.81 66.54
N LEU A 177 -26.72 -6.71 67.12
CA LEU A 177 -26.45 -7.07 68.52
C LEU A 177 -27.18 -6.13 69.49
N LEU A 178 -27.20 -4.82 69.22
CA LEU A 178 -27.98 -3.85 69.99
C LEU A 178 -29.48 -4.16 69.95
N GLY A 179 -30.02 -4.46 68.76
CA GLY A 179 -31.41 -4.88 68.59
C GLY A 179 -31.73 -6.19 69.31
N LEU A 180 -30.78 -7.15 69.34
CA LEU A 180 -30.94 -8.38 70.11
C LEU A 180 -31.02 -8.11 71.61
N ASN A 181 -30.12 -7.30 72.15
CA ASN A 181 -30.13 -6.92 73.56
C ASN A 181 -31.42 -6.19 73.95
N ALA A 182 -31.90 -5.28 73.09
CA ALA A 182 -33.16 -4.58 73.28
C ALA A 182 -34.37 -5.54 73.27
N ALA A 183 -34.38 -6.54 72.39
CA ALA A 183 -35.43 -7.55 72.35
C ALA A 183 -35.44 -8.43 73.62
N ILE A 184 -34.27 -8.77 74.16
CA ILE A 184 -34.15 -9.51 75.41
C ILE A 184 -34.71 -8.69 76.58
N GLU A 185 -34.36 -7.41 76.68
CA GLU A 185 -34.82 -6.56 77.79
C GLU A 185 -36.33 -6.24 77.66
N ALA A 186 -36.83 -6.07 76.44
CA ALA A 186 -38.26 -5.93 76.17
C ALA A 186 -39.05 -7.18 76.60
N ALA A 187 -38.54 -8.38 76.34
CA ALA A 187 -39.15 -9.62 76.83
C ALA A 187 -39.12 -9.72 78.35
N ARG A 188 -38.03 -9.25 78.99
CA ARG A 188 -37.86 -9.23 80.45
C ARG A 188 -38.84 -8.29 81.15
N ALA A 189 -39.19 -7.17 80.52
CA ALA A 189 -40.18 -6.21 81.02
C ALA A 189 -41.64 -6.67 80.87
N GLY A 190 -41.90 -7.83 80.24
CA GLY A 190 -43.23 -8.40 80.08
C GLY A 190 -44.17 -7.50 79.26
N GLU A 191 -45.38 -7.25 79.74
CA GLU A 191 -46.36 -6.41 79.02
C GLU A 191 -45.88 -4.97 78.82
N ALA A 192 -45.10 -4.41 79.77
CA ALA A 192 -44.57 -3.05 79.65
C ALA A 192 -43.54 -2.91 78.51
N GLY A 193 -42.94 -4.02 78.06
CA GLY A 193 -41.95 -4.05 76.99
C GLY A 193 -42.52 -4.36 75.60
N ALA A 194 -43.83 -4.63 75.47
CA ALA A 194 -44.42 -5.12 74.22
C ALA A 194 -44.16 -4.21 73.01
N GLY A 195 -44.31 -2.89 73.18
CA GLY A 195 -44.02 -1.91 72.11
C GLY A 195 -42.54 -1.85 71.75
N PHE A 196 -41.64 -1.94 72.74
CA PHE A 196 -40.19 -1.97 72.52
C PHE A 196 -39.73 -3.24 71.79
N SER A 197 -40.40 -4.37 72.04
CA SER A 197 -40.11 -5.64 71.36
C SER A 197 -40.33 -5.53 69.84
N VAL A 198 -41.40 -4.85 69.41
CA VAL A 198 -41.69 -4.61 67.99
C VAL A 198 -40.58 -3.77 67.34
N VAL A 199 -40.16 -2.69 68.00
CA VAL A 199 -39.07 -1.83 67.51
C VAL A 199 -37.75 -2.61 67.42
N ALA A 200 -37.42 -3.39 68.45
CA ALA A 200 -36.20 -4.20 68.47
C ALA A 200 -36.18 -5.24 67.34
N SER A 201 -37.32 -5.87 67.04
CA SER A 201 -37.46 -6.79 65.91
C SER A 201 -37.23 -6.08 64.57
N GLU A 202 -37.78 -4.88 64.36
CA GLU A 202 -37.60 -4.14 63.12
C GLU A 202 -36.15 -3.68 62.94
N VAL A 203 -35.50 -3.22 64.02
CA VAL A 203 -34.06 -2.88 64.01
C VAL A 203 -33.20 -4.07 63.60
N ARG A 204 -33.47 -5.28 64.12
CA ARG A 204 -32.75 -6.50 63.73
C ARG A 204 -32.97 -6.85 62.26
N LYS A 205 -34.21 -6.71 61.77
CA LYS A 205 -34.56 -6.96 60.37
C LYS A 205 -33.81 -6.00 59.44
N LEU A 206 -33.82 -4.70 59.73
CA LEU A 206 -33.09 -3.68 58.98
C LEU A 206 -31.57 -3.92 59.01
N SER A 207 -31.04 -4.28 60.18
CA SER A 207 -29.62 -4.61 60.32
C SER A 207 -29.24 -5.80 59.45
N THR A 208 -30.02 -6.89 59.50
CA THR A 208 -29.78 -8.10 58.68
C THR A 208 -29.85 -7.78 57.18
N GLY A 209 -30.85 -7.00 56.73
CA GLY A 209 -30.94 -6.56 55.34
C GLY A 209 -29.76 -5.70 54.90
N THR A 210 -29.25 -4.84 55.79
CA THR A 210 -28.04 -4.02 55.55
C THR A 210 -26.79 -4.89 55.39
N LYS A 211 -26.66 -5.94 56.20
CA LYS A 211 -25.56 -6.91 56.09
C LYS A 211 -25.61 -7.65 54.74
N GLU A 212 -26.79 -8.09 54.32
CA GLU A 212 -26.95 -8.76 53.04
C GLU A 212 -26.65 -7.83 51.85
N ALA A 213 -27.10 -6.58 51.92
CA ALA A 213 -26.80 -5.57 50.91
C ALA A 213 -25.29 -5.30 50.80
N THR A 214 -24.57 -5.17 51.92
CA THR A 214 -23.12 -4.95 51.92
C THR A 214 -22.35 -6.14 51.35
N VAL A 215 -22.75 -7.39 51.66
CA VAL A 215 -22.16 -8.59 51.04
C VAL A 215 -22.35 -8.61 49.52
N ASN A 216 -23.52 -8.18 49.04
CA ASN A 216 -23.76 -8.07 47.60
C ASN A 216 -22.90 -6.97 46.96
N ILE A 217 -22.68 -5.84 47.63
CA ILE A 217 -21.75 -4.78 47.17
C ILE A 217 -20.32 -5.33 47.06
N GLU A 218 -19.83 -6.01 48.11
CA GLU A 218 -18.49 -6.62 48.12
C GLU A 218 -18.31 -7.61 46.94
N ARG A 219 -19.33 -8.43 46.65
CA ARG A 219 -19.32 -9.34 45.50
C ARG A 219 -19.23 -8.59 44.18
N SER A 220 -20.09 -7.60 43.96
CA SER A 220 -20.08 -6.79 42.72
C SER A 220 -18.75 -6.07 42.52
N LEU A 221 -18.12 -5.56 43.58
CA LEU A 221 -16.80 -4.93 43.49
C LEU A 221 -15.71 -5.92 43.12
N LYS A 222 -15.78 -7.17 43.60
CA LYS A 222 -14.85 -8.23 43.22
C LYS A 222 -14.98 -8.58 41.73
N ASP A 223 -16.20 -8.62 41.20
CA ASP A 223 -16.43 -8.85 39.77
C ASP A 223 -15.88 -7.69 38.94
N VAL A 224 -16.05 -6.44 39.38
CA VAL A 224 -15.44 -5.25 38.74
C VAL A 224 -13.92 -5.35 38.73
N GLN A 225 -13.29 -5.73 39.85
CA GLN A 225 -11.84 -5.92 39.92
C GLN A 225 -11.35 -7.02 38.96
N HIS A 226 -12.12 -8.11 38.81
CA HIS A 226 -11.77 -9.16 37.86
C HIS A 226 -11.83 -8.67 36.40
N SER A 227 -12.89 -7.94 36.03
CA SER A 227 -13.01 -7.35 34.69
C SER A 227 -11.88 -6.35 34.40
N ILE A 228 -11.45 -5.59 35.41
CA ILE A 228 -10.28 -4.71 35.31
C ILE A 228 -9.01 -5.51 35.02
N GLN A 229 -8.76 -6.62 35.73
CA GLN A 229 -7.57 -7.44 35.49
C GLN A 229 -7.54 -8.02 34.07
N GLN A 230 -8.69 -8.43 33.54
CA GLN A 230 -8.80 -8.86 32.14
C GLN A 230 -8.45 -7.72 31.18
N MET A 231 -8.97 -6.52 31.45
CA MET A 231 -8.66 -5.33 30.66
C MET A 231 -7.15 -5.01 30.65
N GLU A 232 -6.45 -5.14 31.79
CA GLU A 232 -4.99 -4.95 31.83
C GLU A 232 -4.22 -5.93 30.92
N GLN A 233 -4.68 -7.19 30.84
CA GLN A 233 -4.08 -8.21 29.96
C GLN A 233 -4.33 -7.89 28.48
N GLU A 234 -5.55 -7.45 28.15
CA GLU A 234 -5.90 -7.02 26.79
C GLU A 234 -5.07 -5.82 26.35
N ILE A 235 -4.92 -4.80 27.21
CA ILE A 235 -4.11 -3.62 26.91
C ILE A 235 -2.63 -3.97 26.71
N THR A 236 -2.11 -4.90 27.51
CA THR A 236 -0.73 -5.40 27.34
C THR A 236 -0.55 -6.03 25.96
N SER A 237 -1.53 -6.81 25.51
CA SER A 237 -1.53 -7.44 24.17
C SER A 237 -1.64 -6.39 23.05
N ILE A 238 -2.44 -5.35 23.25
CA ILE A 238 -2.54 -4.21 22.33
C ILE A 238 -1.20 -3.47 22.22
N SER A 239 -0.54 -3.20 23.35
CA SER A 239 0.77 -2.53 23.37
C SER A 239 1.84 -3.35 22.64
N GLN A 240 1.86 -4.67 22.84
CA GLN A 240 2.77 -5.56 22.10
C GLN A 240 2.50 -5.53 20.59
N SER A 241 1.23 -5.56 20.19
CA SER A 241 0.84 -5.50 18.77
C SER A 241 1.21 -4.15 18.13
N SER A 242 1.06 -3.05 18.87
CA SER A 242 1.47 -1.71 18.44
C SER A 242 2.98 -1.62 18.23
N ASN A 243 3.77 -2.19 19.14
CA ASN A 243 5.23 -2.26 18.98
C ASN A 243 5.63 -3.08 17.74
N GLN A 244 4.95 -4.20 17.48
CA GLN A 244 5.20 -4.99 16.26
C GLN A 244 4.84 -4.21 14.99
N GLN A 245 3.76 -3.43 14.99
CA GLN A 245 3.42 -2.56 13.87
C GLN A 245 4.49 -1.50 13.60
N ALA A 246 5.11 -0.94 14.64
CA ALA A 246 6.19 0.04 14.48
C ALA A 246 7.44 -0.58 13.80
N VAL A 247 7.75 -1.85 14.10
CA VAL A 247 8.82 -2.58 13.40
C VAL A 247 8.46 -2.79 11.93
N LEU A 248 7.24 -3.26 11.64
CA LEU A 248 6.77 -3.46 10.27
C LEU A 248 6.77 -2.18 9.44
N VAL A 249 6.42 -1.04 10.03
CA VAL A 249 6.50 0.28 9.39
C VAL A 249 7.93 0.54 8.88
N THR A 250 8.94 0.23 9.69
CA THR A 250 10.35 0.43 9.31
C THR A 250 10.74 -0.49 8.16
N GLU A 251 10.36 -1.77 8.23
CA GLU A 251 10.60 -2.75 7.15
C GLU A 251 9.91 -2.34 5.85
N PHE A 252 8.67 -1.85 5.90
CA PHE A 252 7.97 -1.36 4.72
C PHE A 252 8.64 -0.13 4.11
N SER A 253 9.14 0.80 4.94
CA SER A 253 9.91 1.95 4.45
C SER A 253 11.14 1.51 3.66
N GLU A 254 11.90 0.52 4.15
CA GLU A 254 13.06 -0.02 3.43
C GLU A 254 12.67 -0.64 2.08
N VAL A 255 11.57 -1.41 2.04
CA VAL A 255 11.07 -2.02 0.81
C VAL A 255 10.61 -0.96 -0.21
N ILE A 256 9.95 0.11 0.26
CA ILE A 256 9.54 1.23 -0.58
C ILE A 256 10.75 1.96 -1.17
N ASP A 257 11.80 2.17 -0.38
CA ASP A 257 13.04 2.79 -0.86
C ASP A 257 13.73 1.93 -1.93
N GLN A 258 13.76 0.61 -1.75
CA GLN A 258 14.25 -0.31 -2.78
C GLN A 258 13.41 -0.23 -4.06
N LEU A 259 12.08 -0.20 -3.94
CA LEU A 259 11.17 -0.09 -5.08
C LEU A 259 11.35 1.24 -5.82
N ASN A 260 11.57 2.34 -5.09
CA ASN A 260 11.90 3.64 -5.67
C ASN A 260 13.25 3.62 -6.41
N SER A 261 14.26 2.94 -5.86
CA SER A 261 15.55 2.76 -6.54
C SER A 261 15.40 1.98 -7.84
N VAL A 262 14.70 0.84 -7.80
CA VAL A 262 14.45 0.00 -8.98
C VAL A 262 13.68 0.76 -10.06
N SER A 263 12.67 1.53 -9.67
CA SER A 263 11.91 2.38 -10.61
C SER A 263 12.80 3.42 -11.30
N ARG A 264 13.71 4.04 -10.54
CA ARG A 264 14.68 5.00 -11.08
C ARG A 264 15.67 4.33 -12.04
N ASP A 265 16.21 3.17 -11.64
CA ASP A 265 17.15 2.41 -12.47
C ASP A 265 16.49 1.94 -13.77
N LEU A 266 15.22 1.52 -13.71
CA LEU A 266 14.43 1.16 -14.89
C LEU A 266 14.25 2.36 -15.83
N LYS A 267 13.94 3.54 -15.28
CA LYS A 267 13.84 4.77 -16.08
C LYS A 267 15.16 5.09 -16.80
N VAL A 268 16.28 5.06 -16.09
CA VAL A 268 17.62 5.29 -16.66
C VAL A 268 17.94 4.24 -17.73
N PHE A 269 17.57 2.98 -17.50
CA PHE A 269 17.76 1.90 -18.46
C PHE A 269 16.97 2.16 -19.75
N ILE A 270 15.70 2.55 -19.66
CA ILE A 270 14.87 2.93 -20.82
C ILE A 270 15.51 4.11 -21.57
N GLU A 271 15.88 5.18 -20.88
CA GLU A 271 16.55 6.35 -21.48
C GLU A 271 17.87 5.96 -22.19
N SER A 272 18.64 5.01 -21.62
CA SER A 272 19.89 4.53 -22.23
C SER A 272 19.69 3.71 -23.50
N MET A 273 18.53 3.06 -23.66
CA MET A 273 18.17 2.38 -24.92
C MET A 273 17.84 3.39 -26.01
N LEU A 274 17.33 4.58 -25.65
CA LEU A 274 16.99 5.64 -26.60
C LEU A 274 18.22 6.40 -27.10
N LEU A 275 19.18 6.66 -26.22
CA LEU A 275 20.40 7.44 -26.54
C LEU A 275 21.44 6.67 -27.36
N LYS A 276 21.32 5.35 -27.52
CA LYS A 276 22.24 4.54 -28.35
C LYS A 276 21.87 4.50 -29.84
N ALA A 277 20.86 5.27 -30.26
CA ALA A 277 20.45 5.37 -31.65
C ALA A 277 21.17 6.49 -32.45
N GLU A 278 22.14 7.19 -31.86
CA GLU A 278 22.97 8.21 -32.54
C GLU A 278 24.23 7.62 -33.21
#